data_AF-A0A9E0LWR3-F1
#
_entry.id   AF-A0A9E0LWR3-F1
#
_cell.length_a   1.000
_cell.length_b   1.000
_cell.length_c   1.000
_cell.angle_alpha   90.00
_cell.angle_beta   90.00
_cell.angle_gamma   90.00
#
_symmetry.space_group_name_H-M   'P 1'
#
loop_
_entity.id
_entity.type
_entity.pdbx_description
1 polymer ?
#
loop_
_entity_poly.entity_id
_entity_poly.type
_entity_poly.pdbx_seq_one_letter_code
_entity_poly.pdbx_strand_id
1 'polypeptide(L)'
;MTKVMELFHRPQEPLPPEADLPIRLTRKAPREAAKLLERYPEDVAARALALVNPALTVDILALLPETRRQRIAAADLSGRSEQWITDRNYPANTVGRQMDKPLA
;
A
#
# COMPACT_ATOMS: atom_id res chain seq x y z
N MET A 1 -3.81 -43.69 -21.89
CA MET A 1 -4.00 -42.41 -22.58
C MET A 1 -4.25 -41.32 -21.55
N THR A 2 -3.58 -40.18 -21.76
CA THR A 2 -3.80 -38.86 -21.13
C THR A 2 -3.31 -38.68 -19.69
N LYS A 3 -2.02 -38.32 -19.64
CA LYS A 3 -1.27 -37.76 -18.53
C LYS A 3 -1.74 -36.32 -18.26
N VAL A 4 -2.18 -36.11 -17.03
CA VAL A 4 -2.13 -34.91 -16.17
C VAL A 4 -2.59 -33.56 -16.71
N MET A 5 -3.66 -33.10 -16.08
CA MET A 5 -4.10 -31.72 -15.93
C MET A 5 -3.05 -30.96 -15.09
N GLU A 6 -1.96 -30.50 -15.70
CA GLU A 6 -1.05 -29.56 -15.03
C GLU A 6 -1.76 -28.21 -14.91
N LEU A 7 -2.37 -28.00 -13.73
CA LEU A 7 -2.72 -26.67 -13.26
C LEU A 7 -1.49 -25.77 -13.41
N PHE A 8 -1.61 -24.76 -14.26
CA PHE A 8 -0.70 -23.63 -14.35
C PHE A 8 -0.59 -22.89 -13.00
N HIS A 9 0.15 -23.45 -12.05
CA HIS A 9 0.64 -22.70 -10.90
C HIS A 9 1.72 -21.77 -11.43
N ARG A 10 1.33 -20.58 -11.88
CA ARG A 10 2.31 -19.53 -12.14
C ARG A 10 3.10 -19.36 -10.83
N PRO A 11 4.43 -19.58 -10.82
CA PRO A 11 5.21 -19.46 -9.61
C PRO A 11 4.99 -18.06 -9.04
N GLN A 12 4.55 -17.99 -7.79
CA GLN A 12 4.42 -16.70 -7.10
C GLN A 12 5.83 -16.11 -6.99
N GLU A 13 6.03 -14.90 -7.51
CA GLU A 13 7.31 -14.21 -7.34
C GLU A 13 7.61 -14.12 -5.84
N PRO A 14 8.84 -14.46 -5.39
CA PRO A 14 9.21 -14.39 -3.98
C PRO A 14 8.91 -13.01 -3.41
N LEU A 15 8.56 -12.96 -2.13
CA LEU A 15 8.36 -11.70 -1.44
C LEU A 15 9.66 -10.90 -1.50
N PRO A 16 9.65 -9.65 -2.00
CA PRO A 16 10.84 -8.83 -1.93
C PRO A 16 11.22 -8.49 -0.49
N PRO A 17 12.47 -8.11 -0.22
CA PRO A 17 12.87 -7.60 1.08
C PRO A 17 12.01 -6.40 1.49
N GLU A 18 11.70 -6.28 2.79
CA GLU A 18 10.89 -5.18 3.31
C GLU A 18 11.49 -3.81 3.00
N ALA A 19 12.83 -3.71 3.01
CA ALA A 19 13.56 -2.49 2.68
C ALA A 19 13.30 -1.98 1.25
N ASP A 20 12.96 -2.88 0.31
CA ASP A 20 12.67 -2.53 -1.08
C ASP A 20 11.21 -2.13 -1.29
N LEU A 21 10.33 -2.39 -0.30
CA LEU A 21 8.90 -2.23 -0.45
C LEU A 21 8.50 -0.81 -0.88
N PRO A 22 9.01 0.29 -0.28
CA PRO A 22 8.65 1.64 -0.71
C PRO A 22 8.95 1.89 -2.19
N ILE A 23 10.13 1.49 -2.67
CA ILE A 23 10.56 1.64 -4.06
C ILE A 23 9.66 0.82 -5.00
N ARG A 24 9.20 -0.35 -4.56
CA ARG A 24 8.29 -1.19 -5.34
C ARG A 24 6.89 -0.64 -5.41
N LEU A 25 6.40 0.01 -4.35
CA LEU A 25 5.11 0.68 -4.34
C LEU A 25 5.09 1.86 -5.31
N THR A 26 6.16 2.68 -5.36
CA THR A 26 6.24 3.83 -6.28
C THR A 26 6.36 3.44 -7.75
N ARG A 27 6.84 2.22 -8.05
CA ARG A 27 7.01 1.71 -9.42
C ARG A 27 5.81 0.91 -9.95
N LYS A 28 4.75 0.76 -9.16
CA LYS A 28 3.55 -0.01 -9.51
C LYS A 28 2.33 0.90 -9.64
N ALA A 29 1.41 0.51 -10.51
CA ALA A 29 0.07 1.10 -10.50
C ALA A 29 -0.60 0.84 -9.13
N PRO A 30 -1.47 1.75 -8.62
CA PRO A 30 -2.05 1.63 -7.28
C PRO A 30 -2.68 0.28 -6.97
N ARG A 31 -3.37 -0.33 -7.95
CA ARG A 31 -3.99 -1.66 -7.80
C ARG A 31 -2.98 -2.78 -7.61
N GLU A 32 -1.84 -2.73 -8.30
CA GLU A 32 -0.78 -3.73 -8.16
C GLU A 32 0.04 -3.50 -6.88
N ALA A 33 0.19 -2.24 -6.45
CA ALA A 33 0.78 -1.90 -5.17
C ALA A 33 -0.09 -2.37 -3.99
N ALA A 34 -1.43 -2.22 -4.08
CA ALA A 34 -2.36 -2.73 -3.08
C ALA A 34 -2.26 -4.26 -2.92
N LYS A 35 -2.27 -5.01 -4.03
CA LYS A 35 -2.05 -6.47 -4.01
C LYS A 35 -0.69 -6.86 -3.41
N LEU A 36 0.37 -6.08 -3.65
CA LEU A 36 1.67 -6.33 -3.05
C LEU A 36 1.61 -6.15 -1.52
N LEU A 37 0.97 -5.09 -1.03
CA LEU A 37 0.81 -4.81 0.40
C LEU A 37 -0.01 -5.85 1.16
N GLU A 38 -0.94 -6.54 0.51
CA GLU A 38 -1.69 -7.65 1.11
C GLU A 38 -0.78 -8.81 1.54
N ARG A 39 0.42 -8.91 0.96
CA ARG A 39 1.38 -9.97 1.27
C ARG A 39 2.33 -9.65 2.43
N TYR A 40 2.28 -8.43 2.98
CA TYR A 40 3.14 -8.01 4.10
C TYR A 40 2.34 -7.87 5.40
N PRO A 41 2.98 -7.93 6.58
CA PRO A 41 2.36 -7.52 7.84
C PRO A 41 1.93 -6.03 7.84
N GLU A 42 0.96 -5.66 8.67
CA GLU A 42 0.43 -4.28 8.71
C GLU A 42 1.45 -3.23 9.14
N ASP A 43 2.35 -3.55 10.07
CA ASP A 43 3.39 -2.64 10.53
C ASP A 43 4.42 -2.38 9.42
N VAL A 44 4.79 -3.41 8.66
CA VAL A 44 5.67 -3.29 7.49
C VAL A 44 5.01 -2.42 6.41
N ALA A 45 3.73 -2.68 6.14
CA ALA A 45 2.93 -1.90 5.21
C ALA A 45 2.86 -0.41 5.61
N ALA A 46 2.59 -0.12 6.88
CA ALA A 46 2.53 1.24 7.40
C ALA A 46 3.87 1.98 7.26
N ARG A 47 4.98 1.35 7.68
CA ARG A 47 6.33 1.90 7.51
C ARG A 47 6.65 2.20 6.05
N ALA A 48 6.27 1.31 5.13
CA ALA A 48 6.53 1.51 3.71
C ALA A 48 5.70 2.64 3.11
N LEU A 49 4.40 2.73 3.44
CA LEU A 49 3.50 3.80 2.98
C LEU A 49 3.91 5.18 3.51
N ALA A 50 4.49 5.25 4.72
CA ALA A 50 5.03 6.48 5.27
C ALA A 50 6.24 7.04 4.48
N LEU A 51 6.84 6.24 3.60
CA LEU A 51 7.96 6.64 2.73
C LEU A 51 7.52 6.91 1.28
N VAL A 52 6.23 6.77 1.00
CA VAL A 52 5.62 6.98 -0.32
C VAL A 52 4.88 8.31 -0.34
N ASN A 53 4.81 8.97 -1.50
CA ASN A 53 4.07 10.22 -1.68
C ASN A 53 2.61 10.07 -1.18
N PRO A 54 2.06 11.04 -0.42
CA PRO A 54 0.71 10.99 0.15
C PRO A 54 -0.39 10.63 -0.85
N ALA A 55 -0.37 11.20 -2.06
CA ALA A 55 -1.41 10.94 -3.06
C ALA A 55 -1.43 9.46 -3.50
N LEU A 56 -0.25 8.87 -3.69
CA LEU A 56 -0.12 7.46 -4.03
C LEU A 56 -0.52 6.57 -2.83
N THR A 57 -0.13 6.95 -1.62
CA THR A 57 -0.55 6.26 -0.39
C THR A 57 -2.07 6.19 -0.28
N VAL A 58 -2.77 7.31 -0.50
CA VAL A 58 -4.24 7.36 -0.49
C VAL A 58 -4.86 6.50 -1.60
N ASP A 59 -4.32 6.55 -2.81
CA ASP A 59 -4.79 5.73 -3.94
C ASP A 59 -4.65 4.23 -3.66
N ILE A 60 -3.53 3.82 -3.07
CA ILE A 60 -3.27 2.43 -2.68
C ILE A 60 -4.22 2.00 -1.57
N LEU A 61 -4.32 2.79 -0.49
CA LEU A 61 -5.19 2.49 0.64
C LEU A 61 -6.65 2.35 0.17
N ALA A 62 -7.13 3.23 -0.69
CA ALA A 62 -8.51 3.21 -1.21
C ALA A 62 -8.89 1.88 -1.90
N LEU A 63 -7.89 1.13 -2.41
CA LEU A 63 -8.09 -0.16 -3.08
C LEU A 63 -8.04 -1.37 -2.14
N LEU A 64 -7.63 -1.19 -0.89
CA LEU A 64 -7.63 -2.24 0.13
C LEU A 64 -8.99 -2.39 0.80
N PRO A 65 -9.35 -3.56 1.33
CA PRO A 65 -10.52 -3.72 2.20
C PRO A 65 -10.48 -2.76 3.40
N GLU A 66 -11.64 -2.31 3.86
CA GLU A 66 -11.72 -1.32 4.94
C GLU A 66 -11.03 -1.76 6.23
N THR A 67 -11.30 -2.98 6.69
CA THR A 67 -10.64 -3.56 7.87
C THR A 67 -9.12 -3.57 7.73
N ARG A 68 -8.61 -3.83 6.52
CA ARG A 68 -7.17 -3.87 6.26
C ARG A 68 -6.57 -2.47 6.31
N ARG A 69 -7.23 -1.47 5.71
CA ARG A 69 -6.82 -0.05 5.83
C ARG A 69 -6.74 0.39 7.29
N GLN A 70 -7.77 0.07 8.08
CA GLN A 70 -7.85 0.45 9.49
C GLN A 70 -6.71 -0.18 10.29
N ARG A 71 -6.40 -1.46 10.07
CA ARG A 71 -5.29 -2.13 10.75
C ARG A 71 -3.93 -1.55 10.36
N ILE A 72 -3.72 -1.19 9.09
CA ILE A 72 -2.50 -0.51 8.64
C ILE A 72 -2.38 0.88 9.28
N ALA A 73 -3.45 1.66 9.28
CA ALA A 73 -3.46 2.99 9.91
C ALA A 73 -3.18 2.92 11.43
N ALA A 74 -3.73 1.91 12.11
CA ALA A 74 -3.48 1.68 13.54
C ALA A 74 -2.06 1.18 13.85
N ALA A 75 -1.38 0.55 12.88
CA ALA A 75 -0.01 0.09 13.00
C ALA A 75 1.04 1.16 12.65
N ASP A 76 0.60 2.33 12.15
CA ASP A 76 1.49 3.43 11.82
C ASP A 76 2.01 4.12 13.09
N LEU A 77 3.32 4.04 13.31
CA LEU A 77 4.01 4.71 14.40
C LEU A 77 4.59 6.08 13.98
N SER A 78 4.48 6.45 12.71
CA SER A 78 5.01 7.72 12.20
C SER A 78 4.08 8.92 12.44
N GLY A 79 2.84 8.68 12.88
CA GLY A 79 1.83 9.72 13.11
C GLY A 79 1.22 10.27 11.81
N ARG A 80 1.44 9.62 10.67
CA ARG A 80 0.94 10.05 9.36
C ARG A 80 -0.45 9.50 9.03
N SER A 81 -0.89 8.46 9.72
CA SER A 81 -2.17 7.80 9.44
C SER A 81 -3.39 8.71 9.56
N GLU A 82 -3.37 9.70 10.47
CA GLU A 82 -4.39 10.76 10.56
C GLU A 82 -4.49 11.58 9.27
N GLN A 83 -3.34 11.88 8.66
CA GLN A 83 -3.26 12.63 7.42
C GLN A 83 -3.81 11.80 6.26
N TRP A 84 -3.50 10.51 6.18
CA TRP A 84 -4.06 9.63 5.13
C TRP A 84 -5.59 9.55 5.16
N ILE A 85 -6.18 9.57 6.37
CA ILE A 85 -7.64 9.61 6.55
C ILE A 85 -8.21 10.95 6.04
N THR A 86 -7.53 12.04 6.34
CA THR A 86 -7.91 13.39 5.90
C THR A 86 -7.81 13.53 4.39
N ASP A 87 -6.71 13.07 3.80
CA ASP A 87 -6.39 13.24 2.38
C ASP A 87 -7.37 12.53 1.45
N ARG A 88 -7.98 11.45 1.94
CA ARG A 88 -9.02 10.71 1.22
C ARG A 88 -10.26 11.59 0.90
N ASN A 89 -10.50 12.64 1.69
CA ASN A 89 -11.63 13.54 1.47
C ASN A 89 -11.36 14.58 0.37
N TYR A 90 -10.10 14.75 -0.06
CA TYR A 90 -9.77 15.62 -1.18
C TYR A 90 -9.94 14.89 -2.52
N PRO A 91 -10.52 15.54 -3.56
CA PRO A 91 -10.57 14.98 -4.89
C PRO A 91 -9.18 14.66 -5.43
N ALA A 92 -9.11 13.64 -6.31
CA ALA A 92 -7.88 13.35 -7.04
C ALA A 92 -7.37 14.60 -7.78
N ASN A 93 -6.05 14.73 -7.88
CA ASN A 93 -5.35 15.87 -8.53
C ASN A 93 -5.48 17.23 -7.84
N THR A 94 -5.84 17.26 -6.55
CA THR A 94 -5.81 18.50 -5.76
C THR A 94 -4.53 18.59 -4.94
N VAL A 95 -4.07 19.82 -4.68
CA VAL A 95 -2.89 20.08 -3.84
C VAL A 95 -3.09 19.51 -2.43
N GLY A 96 -4.29 19.65 -1.86
CA GLY A 96 -4.60 19.11 -0.52
C GLY A 96 -4.32 17.61 -0.38
N ARG A 97 -4.45 16.84 -1.46
CA ARG A 97 -4.19 15.39 -1.49
C ARG A 97 -2.70 15.02 -1.51
N GLN A 98 -1.83 15.99 -1.78
CA GLN A 98 -0.37 15.80 -1.85
C GLN A 98 0.35 16.34 -0.60
N MET A 99 -0.37 17.02 0.29
CA MET A 99 0.21 17.66 1.46
C MET A 99 0.46 16.62 2.56
N ASP A 100 1.67 16.61 3.11
CA ASP A 100 1.94 15.97 4.40
C ASP A 100 1.66 16.96 5.53
N LYS A 101 1.20 16.44 6.68
CA LYS A 101 1.15 17.22 7.91
C LYS A 101 2.58 17.59 8.31
N PRO A 102 2.85 18.86 8.69
CA PRO A 102 4.13 19.20 9.29
C PRO A 102 4.36 18.35 10.54
N LEU A 103 5.53 17.70 10.62
CA LEU A 103 5.94 17.02 11.84
C LEU A 103 6.21 18.11 12.90
N ALA A 104 5.52 18.02 14.04
CA ALA A 104 5.68 18.94 15.17
C ALA A 104 6.99 18.70 15.92
#